data_AF-B0DSK5-F1
#
_entry.id   AF-B0DSK5-F1
#
_cell.length_a   1.000
_cell.length_b   1.000
_cell.length_c   1.000
_cell.angle_alpha   90.00
_cell.angle_beta   90.00
_cell.angle_gamma   90.00
#
_symmetry.space_group_name_H-M   'P 1'
#
loop_
_entity.id
_entity.type
_entity.pdbx_description
1 polymer ?
#
loop_
_entity_poly.entity_id
_entity_poly.type
_entity_poly.pdbx_seq_one_letter_code
_entity_poly.pdbx_strand_id
1 'polypeptide(L)'
;MLPGLVLEFYEEKNVMEYMKCESSDDTKLRLVGEIALGLKYLHQQRPPVIHGDLRGANVLVDSKGHAIVADYGLALIMGSSEFTSIKTAGTCRWTAPEIMNPPNNGDVPLPQFTFKSDIFSYAMTVFEQPFNEKKSDGNVIFAILNGSRPVLPESIESKADLANLVRQSWSQNADQRPTARQICRRLRLTTWYGDWMDTLRGYLPL
;
A
#
# COMPACT_ATOMS: atom_id res chain seq x y z
N MET A 1 -18.53 23.53 12.68
CA MET A 1 -17.73 22.68 13.57
C MET A 1 -17.14 21.59 12.68
N LEU A 2 -15.86 21.65 12.35
CA LEU A 2 -15.20 20.59 11.56
C LEU A 2 -15.16 19.34 12.45
N PRO A 3 -15.58 18.15 11.97
CA PRO A 3 -15.42 16.92 12.73
C PRO A 3 -13.92 16.67 12.94
N GLY A 4 -13.49 16.62 14.20
CA GLY A 4 -12.13 16.23 14.55
C GLY A 4 -12.03 14.70 14.56
N LEU A 5 -11.07 14.14 13.83
CA LEU A 5 -10.69 12.74 14.01
C LEU A 5 -10.02 12.61 15.37
N VAL A 6 -10.64 11.86 16.29
CA VAL A 6 -9.97 11.39 17.51
C VAL A 6 -9.35 10.04 17.16
N LEU A 7 -8.06 10.05 16.86
CA LEU A 7 -7.26 8.84 16.74
C LEU A 7 -6.65 8.52 18.11
N GLU A 8 -6.53 7.23 18.39
CA GLU A 8 -5.72 6.76 19.51
C GLU A 8 -4.29 7.25 19.29
N PHE A 9 -3.69 7.89 20.31
CA PHE A 9 -2.34 8.42 20.21
C PHE A 9 -1.36 7.23 20.24
N TYR A 10 -0.82 6.89 19.09
CA TYR A 10 0.28 5.94 18.99
C TYR A 10 1.59 6.72 19.17
N GLU A 11 2.34 6.43 20.23
CA GLU A 11 3.68 6.97 20.53
C GLU A 11 4.74 6.58 19.48
N GLU A 12 4.34 5.82 18.47
CA GLU A 12 5.22 4.94 17.73
C GLU A 12 5.53 5.43 16.32
N LYS A 13 6.71 5.03 15.87
CA LYS A 13 7.31 5.38 14.59
C LYS A 13 6.52 4.75 13.43
N ASN A 14 6.48 5.45 12.29
CA ASN A 14 5.99 4.83 11.06
C ASN A 14 6.89 3.63 10.65
N VAL A 15 6.37 2.76 9.79
CA VAL A 15 7.07 1.53 9.41
C VAL A 15 8.43 1.83 8.78
N MET A 16 8.56 2.96 8.07
CA MET A 16 9.83 3.39 7.47
C MET A 16 10.91 3.67 8.51
N GLU A 17 10.54 4.25 9.64
CA GLU A 17 11.43 4.52 10.75
C GLU A 17 11.68 3.28 11.61
N TYR A 18 10.67 2.43 11.82
CA TYR A 18 10.81 1.15 12.50
C TYR A 18 11.80 0.23 11.79
N MET A 19 11.73 0.18 10.45
CA MET A 19 12.60 -0.63 9.59
C MET A 19 14.08 -0.23 9.66
N LYS A 20 14.42 0.98 10.15
CA LYS A 20 15.82 1.39 10.38
C LYS A 20 16.43 0.67 11.59
N CYS A 21 15.61 0.23 12.54
CA CYS A 21 16.04 -0.44 13.75
C CYS A 21 15.88 -1.97 13.65
N GLU A 22 14.83 -2.45 12.99
CA GLU A 22 14.55 -3.88 12.79
C GLU A 22 14.27 -4.15 11.31
N SER A 23 15.15 -4.89 10.64
CA SER A 23 15.09 -5.08 9.19
C SER A 23 15.16 -6.54 8.73
N SER A 24 14.94 -7.49 9.65
CA SER A 24 14.85 -8.91 9.32
C SER A 24 13.78 -9.18 8.26
N ASP A 25 14.04 -10.16 7.39
CA ASP A 25 13.10 -10.55 6.34
C ASP A 25 11.78 -11.07 6.93
N ASP A 26 11.83 -11.75 8.07
CA ASP A 26 10.63 -12.21 8.80
C ASP A 26 9.77 -11.03 9.23
N THR A 27 10.39 -9.95 9.73
CA THR A 27 9.67 -8.74 10.09
C THR A 27 9.10 -8.03 8.87
N LYS A 28 9.84 -7.92 7.76
CA LYS A 28 9.32 -7.34 6.51
C LYS A 28 8.09 -8.09 6.01
N LEU A 29 8.18 -9.42 5.97
CA LEU A 29 7.10 -10.30 5.52
C LEU A 29 5.87 -10.17 6.42
N ARG A 30 6.08 -10.10 7.74
CA ARG A 30 5.04 -9.84 8.73
C ARG A 30 4.29 -8.54 8.44
N LEU A 31 5.03 -7.45 8.32
CA LEU A 31 4.48 -6.12 8.11
C LEU A 31 3.68 -6.06 6.79
N VAL A 32 4.20 -6.67 5.71
CA VAL A 32 3.47 -6.80 4.44
C VAL A 32 2.13 -7.54 4.64
N GLY A 33 2.12 -8.62 5.40
CA GLY A 33 0.88 -9.35 5.71
C GLY A 33 -0.11 -8.53 6.53
N GLU A 34 0.37 -7.84 7.57
CA GLU A 34 -0.45 -7.01 8.46
C GLU A 34 -1.05 -5.80 7.72
N ILE A 35 -0.30 -5.17 6.80
CA ILE A 35 -0.84 -4.11 5.94
C ILE A 35 -1.96 -4.66 5.04
N ALA A 36 -1.81 -5.87 4.47
CA ALA A 36 -2.86 -6.50 3.66
C ALA A 36 -4.13 -6.78 4.48
N LEU A 37 -3.98 -7.18 5.75
CA LEU A 37 -5.10 -7.36 6.68
C LEU A 37 -5.80 -6.03 6.98
N GLY A 38 -5.02 -4.96 7.23
CA GLY A 38 -5.56 -3.62 7.47
C GLY A 38 -6.36 -3.12 6.27
N LEU A 39 -5.81 -3.31 5.07
CA LEU A 39 -6.48 -2.91 3.84
C LEU A 39 -7.76 -3.73 3.59
N LYS A 40 -7.72 -5.03 3.84
CA LYS A 40 -8.90 -5.90 3.78
C LYS A 40 -9.99 -5.41 4.74
N TYR A 41 -9.61 -5.03 5.96
CA TYR A 41 -10.54 -4.50 6.95
C TYR A 41 -11.24 -3.24 6.44
N LEU A 42 -10.49 -2.25 5.94
CA LEU A 42 -11.03 -1.01 5.39
C LEU A 42 -12.01 -1.26 4.23
N HIS A 43 -11.60 -2.11 3.27
CA HIS A 43 -12.43 -2.43 2.08
C HIS A 43 -13.72 -3.20 2.43
N GLN A 44 -13.81 -3.79 3.62
CA GLN A 44 -14.99 -4.53 4.09
C GLN A 44 -15.92 -3.74 5.02
N GLN A 45 -15.59 -2.50 5.34
CA GLN A 45 -16.44 -1.64 6.17
C GLN A 45 -17.80 -1.36 5.51
N ARG A 46 -18.74 -0.81 6.29
CA ARG A 46 -20.05 -0.38 5.83
C ARG A 46 -20.32 1.06 6.31
N PRO A 47 -20.17 2.08 5.43
CA PRO A 47 -19.77 1.97 4.03
C PRO A 47 -18.31 1.53 3.85
N PRO A 48 -17.95 0.88 2.73
CA PRO A 48 -16.55 0.54 2.44
C PRO A 48 -15.64 1.76 2.44
N VAL A 49 -14.43 1.60 2.96
CA VAL A 49 -13.44 2.68 3.05
C VAL A 49 -12.31 2.43 2.05
N ILE A 50 -12.01 3.44 1.22
CA ILE A 50 -10.82 3.49 0.36
C ILE A 50 -9.76 4.28 1.13
N HIS A 51 -8.52 3.80 1.17
CA HIS A 51 -7.45 4.49 1.86
C HIS A 51 -7.03 5.75 1.11
N GLY A 52 -6.66 5.62 -0.17
CA GLY A 52 -6.32 6.73 -1.06
C GLY A 52 -4.89 7.29 -0.93
N ASP A 53 -4.16 7.00 0.16
CA ASP A 53 -2.75 7.40 0.36
C ASP A 53 -1.97 6.32 1.12
N LEU A 54 -2.12 5.05 0.75
CA LEU A 54 -1.40 3.97 1.41
C LEU A 54 0.10 4.02 1.04
N ARG A 55 0.95 4.33 2.03
CA ARG A 55 2.42 4.37 1.88
C ARG A 55 3.07 4.07 3.22
N GLY A 56 4.36 3.75 3.22
CA GLY A 56 5.07 3.41 4.48
C GLY A 56 4.97 4.49 5.57
N ALA A 57 4.89 5.77 5.19
CA ALA A 57 4.69 6.86 6.16
C ALA A 57 3.32 6.82 6.87
N ASN A 58 2.31 6.21 6.26
CA ASN A 58 0.94 6.08 6.79
C ASN A 58 0.67 4.67 7.34
N VAL A 59 1.74 3.90 7.59
CA VAL A 59 1.68 2.64 8.33
C VAL A 59 2.44 2.87 9.63
N LEU A 60 1.73 2.83 10.76
CA LEU A 60 2.33 2.90 12.08
C LEU A 60 2.74 1.51 12.53
N VAL A 61 3.63 1.42 13.51
CA VAL A 61 4.00 0.14 14.14
C VAL A 61 3.66 0.24 15.61
N ASP A 62 2.97 -0.72 16.21
CA ASP A 62 2.67 -0.68 17.65
C ASP A 62 3.88 -1.09 18.51
N SER A 63 3.75 -0.96 19.84
CA SER A 63 4.80 -1.34 20.81
C SER A 63 5.17 -2.82 20.81
N LYS A 64 4.37 -3.67 20.15
CA LYS A 64 4.63 -5.10 19.94
C LYS A 64 5.23 -5.37 18.56
N GLY A 65 5.46 -4.33 17.76
CA GLY A 65 6.05 -4.40 16.44
C GLY A 65 5.05 -4.62 15.31
N HIS A 66 3.73 -4.59 15.53
CA HIS A 66 2.71 -4.86 14.50
C HIS A 66 2.35 -3.62 13.67
N ALA A 67 2.21 -3.79 12.35
CA ALA A 67 1.80 -2.72 11.44
C ALA A 67 0.33 -2.36 11.62
N ILE A 68 0.02 -1.07 11.72
CA ILE A 68 -1.31 -0.50 11.78
C ILE A 68 -1.47 0.47 10.61
N VAL A 69 -2.46 0.25 9.76
CA VAL A 69 -2.80 1.15 8.65
C VAL A 69 -3.48 2.41 9.22
N ALA A 70 -2.87 3.57 9.02
CA ALA A 70 -3.31 4.87 9.53
C ALA A 70 -3.66 5.85 8.40
N ASP A 71 -4.15 7.04 8.74
CA ASP A 71 -4.45 8.14 7.80
C ASP A 71 -5.29 7.72 6.58
N TYR A 72 -6.27 6.84 6.81
CA TYR A 72 -7.22 6.37 5.81
C TYR A 72 -8.45 7.27 5.70
N GLY A 73 -9.21 7.14 4.60
CA GLY A 73 -10.43 7.92 4.39
C GLY A 73 -10.18 9.33 3.87
N LEU A 74 -8.94 9.69 3.52
CA LEU A 74 -8.63 10.93 2.80
C LEU A 74 -9.44 11.02 1.49
N ALA A 75 -9.68 9.90 0.81
CA ALA A 75 -10.52 9.85 -0.40
C ALA A 75 -11.97 10.36 -0.18
N LEU A 76 -12.52 10.26 1.05
CA LEU A 76 -13.87 10.76 1.39
C LEU A 76 -13.88 12.27 1.68
N ILE A 77 -12.76 12.83 2.16
CA ILE A 77 -12.60 14.26 2.46
C ILE A 77 -12.24 15.03 1.16
N MET A 78 -11.63 14.36 0.18
CA MET A 78 -11.14 14.96 -1.07
C MET A 78 -12.19 15.10 -2.19
N GLY A 79 -13.48 14.94 -1.88
CA GLY A 79 -14.60 15.25 -2.79
C GLY A 79 -14.86 16.75 -2.98
N SER A 80 -14.22 17.61 -2.18
CA SER A 80 -14.14 19.04 -2.45
C SER A 80 -12.99 19.32 -3.42
N SER A 81 -13.23 20.23 -4.37
CA SER A 81 -12.45 20.67 -5.53
C SER A 81 -10.96 21.05 -5.36
N GLU A 82 -10.32 20.67 -4.26
CA GLU A 82 -8.90 20.89 -3.98
C GLU A 82 -8.07 19.65 -4.34
N PHE A 83 -8.23 19.16 -5.56
CA PHE A 83 -7.32 18.16 -6.14
C PHE A 83 -6.05 18.82 -6.66
N THR A 84 -5.37 19.56 -5.78
CA THR A 84 -4.05 20.13 -6.05
C THR A 84 -2.94 19.40 -5.29
N SER A 85 -3.22 18.26 -4.66
CA SER A 85 -2.29 17.53 -3.80
C SER A 85 -1.63 16.27 -4.41
N ILE A 86 -1.55 16.18 -5.75
CA ILE A 86 -0.37 15.51 -6.38
C ILE A 86 0.96 16.23 -5.96
N LYS A 87 0.86 17.35 -5.22
CA LYS A 87 1.96 18.19 -4.71
C LYS A 87 2.59 17.78 -3.37
N THR A 88 2.35 16.60 -2.80
CA THR A 88 3.35 16.08 -1.85
C THR A 88 4.45 15.41 -2.67
N ALA A 89 5.55 16.14 -2.84
CA ALA A 89 6.75 15.61 -3.47
C ALA A 89 7.05 14.20 -2.90
N GLY A 90 7.15 13.21 -3.80
CA GLY A 90 7.42 11.81 -3.46
C GLY A 90 6.22 10.87 -3.30
N THR A 91 4.96 11.32 -3.13
CA THR A 91 3.82 10.39 -2.97
C THR A 91 3.48 9.63 -4.25
N CYS A 92 3.83 10.21 -5.42
CA CYS A 92 3.63 9.60 -6.73
C CYS A 92 4.20 8.17 -6.84
N ARG A 93 5.21 7.81 -6.05
CA ARG A 93 5.82 6.47 -6.02
C ARG A 93 4.84 5.35 -5.62
N TRP A 94 3.80 5.67 -4.85
CA TRP A 94 2.76 4.74 -4.43
C TRP A 94 1.43 4.95 -5.17
N THR A 95 1.31 6.00 -5.99
CA THR A 95 0.07 6.34 -6.69
C THR A 95 -0.12 5.45 -7.92
N ALA A 96 -1.33 4.93 -8.13
CA ALA A 96 -1.65 4.08 -9.27
C ALA A 96 -1.72 4.90 -10.58
N PRO A 97 -1.39 4.31 -11.75
CA PRO A 97 -1.31 5.03 -13.03
C PRO A 97 -2.65 5.68 -13.44
N GLU A 98 -3.78 5.03 -13.16
CA GLU A 98 -5.12 5.56 -13.46
C GLU A 98 -5.50 6.77 -12.60
N ILE A 99 -4.82 6.99 -11.48
CA ILE A 99 -5.00 8.17 -10.63
C ILE A 99 -4.16 9.33 -11.15
N MET A 100 -2.96 9.05 -11.69
CA MET A 100 -2.07 10.05 -12.28
C MET A 100 -2.55 10.57 -13.64
N ASN A 101 -3.19 9.70 -14.41
CA ASN A 101 -3.71 10.01 -15.75
C ASN A 101 -5.13 9.44 -15.88
N PRO A 102 -6.14 10.09 -15.24
CA PRO A 102 -7.52 9.63 -15.30
C PRO A 102 -8.05 9.70 -16.75
N PRO A 103 -8.91 8.77 -17.16
CA PRO A 103 -9.46 8.79 -18.51
C PRO A 103 -10.41 9.99 -18.67
N ASN A 104 -10.28 10.70 -19.80
CA ASN A 104 -11.03 11.91 -20.13
C ASN A 104 -12.48 11.56 -20.51
N ASN A 105 -13.31 11.28 -19.50
CA ASN A 105 -14.67 10.76 -19.68
C ASN A 105 -15.76 11.85 -19.58
N GLY A 106 -15.42 13.09 -19.95
CA GLY A 106 -16.40 14.15 -20.14
C GLY A 106 -16.79 14.95 -18.91
N ASP A 107 -16.96 14.37 -17.71
CA ASP A 107 -17.60 15.10 -16.60
C ASP A 107 -16.98 14.97 -15.20
N VAL A 108 -15.83 14.29 -15.03
CA VAL A 108 -15.17 14.21 -13.71
C VAL A 108 -13.71 14.62 -13.82
N PRO A 109 -13.33 15.87 -13.46
CA PRO A 109 -11.96 16.36 -13.51
C PRO A 109 -11.09 15.86 -12.34
N LEU A 110 -11.62 14.97 -11.48
CA LEU A 110 -10.98 14.51 -10.26
C LEU A 110 -10.61 13.02 -10.36
N PRO A 111 -9.37 12.64 -10.02
CA PRO A 111 -8.99 11.23 -9.90
C PRO A 111 -9.87 10.49 -8.91
N GLN A 112 -10.47 9.41 -9.40
CA GLN A 112 -11.31 8.55 -8.59
C GLN A 112 -10.44 7.45 -7.99
N PHE A 113 -10.07 7.62 -6.72
CA PHE A 113 -9.46 6.53 -5.95
C PHE A 113 -10.42 5.34 -5.86
N THR A 114 -9.86 4.14 -5.92
CA THR A 114 -10.62 2.88 -5.91
C THR A 114 -9.94 1.86 -5.00
N PHE A 115 -10.63 0.76 -4.68
CA PHE A 115 -9.96 -0.37 -4.02
C PHE A 115 -8.77 -0.88 -4.83
N LYS A 116 -8.80 -0.79 -6.16
CA LYS A 116 -7.71 -1.24 -7.03
C LYS A 116 -6.51 -0.30 -6.98
N SER A 117 -6.72 1.00 -6.77
CA SER A 117 -5.61 1.95 -6.57
C SER A 117 -4.92 1.69 -5.24
N ASP A 118 -5.67 1.39 -4.17
CA ASP A 118 -5.06 1.00 -2.89
C ASP A 118 -4.20 -0.27 -3.01
N ILE A 119 -4.62 -1.25 -3.83
CA ILE A 119 -3.86 -2.49 -4.03
C ILE A 119 -2.54 -2.23 -4.76
N PHE A 120 -2.51 -1.26 -5.68
CA PHE A 120 -1.27 -0.80 -6.29
C PHE A 120 -0.36 -0.16 -5.25
N SER A 121 -0.91 0.73 -4.43
CA SER A 121 -0.17 1.41 -3.36
C SER A 121 0.40 0.41 -2.34
N TYR A 122 -0.38 -0.60 -1.95
CA TYR A 122 0.06 -1.74 -1.15
C TYR A 122 1.27 -2.46 -1.76
N ALA A 123 1.23 -2.77 -3.06
CA ALA A 123 2.36 -3.42 -3.74
C ALA A 123 3.62 -2.55 -3.70
N MET A 124 3.47 -1.22 -3.78
CA MET A 124 4.58 -0.28 -3.66
C MET A 124 5.07 -0.12 -2.21
N THR A 125 4.29 -0.46 -1.18
CA THR A 125 4.75 -0.47 0.23
C THR A 125 5.69 -1.62 0.58
N VAL A 126 5.84 -2.62 -0.30
CA VAL A 126 6.88 -3.66 -0.16
C VAL A 126 8.28 -3.05 -0.24
N PHE A 127 8.40 -1.88 -0.87
CA PHE A 127 9.66 -1.15 -1.01
C PHE A 127 9.70 -0.06 0.04
N GLU A 128 10.85 0.07 0.70
CA GLU A 128 11.15 1.24 1.53
C GLU A 128 10.99 2.52 0.69
N GLN A 129 11.58 2.54 -0.51
CA GLN A 129 11.44 3.67 -1.43
C GLN A 129 11.35 3.18 -2.88
N PRO A 130 10.13 3.07 -3.45
CA PRO A 130 9.95 2.71 -4.86
C PRO A 130 10.68 3.72 -5.76
N PHE A 131 11.40 3.23 -6.77
CA PHE A 131 12.17 4.05 -7.71
C PHE A 131 13.21 4.97 -7.07
N ASN A 132 13.88 4.54 -5.99
CA ASN A 132 14.89 5.35 -5.29
C ASN A 132 15.97 5.93 -6.23
N GLU A 133 16.31 5.23 -7.32
CA GLU A 133 17.26 5.69 -8.34
C GLU A 133 16.78 6.93 -9.12
N LYS A 134 15.47 7.22 -9.14
CA LYS A 134 14.87 8.37 -9.81
C LYS A 134 14.64 9.51 -8.81
N LYS A 135 15.36 10.62 -8.97
CA LYS A 135 15.28 11.79 -8.08
C LYS A 135 14.11 12.74 -8.38
N SER A 136 13.61 12.74 -9.61
CA SER A 136 12.50 13.61 -10.03
C SER A 136 11.19 12.85 -10.05
N ASP A 137 10.17 13.40 -9.39
CA ASP A 137 8.81 12.85 -9.40
C ASP A 137 8.24 12.77 -10.82
N GLY A 138 8.58 13.71 -11.71
CA GLY A 138 8.17 13.66 -13.10
C GLY A 138 8.71 12.42 -13.83
N ASN A 139 9.94 11.99 -13.53
CA ASN A 139 10.49 10.76 -14.10
C ASN A 139 9.87 9.50 -13.50
N VAL A 140 9.50 9.53 -12.21
CA VAL A 140 8.78 8.43 -11.55
C VAL A 140 7.39 8.28 -12.16
N ILE A 141 6.63 9.38 -12.28
CA ILE A 141 5.30 9.41 -12.90
C ILE A 141 5.39 8.85 -14.33
N PHE A 142 6.32 9.37 -15.14
CA PHE A 142 6.51 8.89 -16.51
C PHE A 142 6.86 7.40 -16.56
N ALA A 143 7.70 6.89 -15.66
CA ALA A 143 8.05 5.48 -15.59
C ALA A 143 6.83 4.61 -15.24
N ILE A 144 6.05 4.99 -14.23
CA ILE A 144 4.84 4.28 -13.80
C ILE A 144 3.79 4.25 -14.91
N LEU A 145 3.54 5.39 -15.56
CA LEU A 145 2.61 5.51 -16.68
C LEU A 145 3.01 4.62 -17.88
N ASN A 146 4.31 4.45 -18.14
CA ASN A 146 4.83 3.55 -19.17
C ASN A 146 4.98 2.09 -18.71
N GLY A 147 4.43 1.71 -17.55
CA GLY A 147 4.44 0.33 -17.08
C GLY A 147 5.74 -0.14 -16.42
N SER A 148 6.72 0.75 -16.21
CA SER A 148 7.92 0.40 -15.44
C SER A 148 7.58 0.15 -13.97
N ARG A 149 8.32 -0.75 -13.32
CA ARG A 149 8.19 -1.08 -11.90
C ARG A 149 9.57 -1.16 -11.24
N PRO A 150 9.68 -0.94 -9.92
CA PRO A 150 10.93 -1.17 -9.19
C PRO A 150 11.38 -2.63 -9.29
N VAL A 151 12.70 -2.85 -9.18
CA VAL A 151 13.26 -4.21 -9.06
C VAL A 151 12.94 -4.75 -7.67
N LEU A 152 12.28 -5.91 -7.60
CA LEU A 152 11.92 -6.55 -6.33
C LEU A 152 13.19 -6.85 -5.50
N PRO A 153 13.14 -6.68 -4.16
CA PRO A 153 14.22 -7.13 -3.29
C PRO A 153 14.41 -8.65 -3.40
N GLU A 154 15.65 -9.13 -3.28
CA GLU A 154 15.99 -10.55 -3.38
C GLU A 154 15.20 -11.43 -2.40
N SER A 155 14.93 -10.92 -1.20
CA SER A 155 14.12 -11.63 -0.19
C SER A 155 12.66 -11.85 -0.60
N ILE A 156 12.15 -11.06 -1.55
CA ILE A 156 10.83 -11.24 -2.16
C ILE A 156 10.94 -12.02 -3.47
N GLU A 157 11.92 -11.69 -4.31
CA GLU A 157 12.12 -12.31 -5.63
C GLU A 157 12.37 -13.82 -5.52
N SER A 158 13.12 -14.26 -4.50
CA SER A 158 13.37 -15.68 -4.20
C SER A 158 12.11 -16.48 -3.86
N LYS A 159 10.99 -15.80 -3.54
CA LYS A 159 9.70 -16.41 -3.19
C LYS A 159 8.72 -16.25 -4.33
N ALA A 160 8.72 -17.20 -5.27
CA ALA A 160 7.96 -17.12 -6.52
C ALA A 160 6.48 -16.71 -6.35
N ASP A 161 5.77 -17.31 -5.39
CA ASP A 161 4.35 -17.00 -5.15
C ASP A 161 4.13 -15.58 -4.62
N LEU A 162 5.00 -15.10 -3.74
CA LEU A 162 4.95 -13.75 -3.19
C LEU A 162 5.34 -12.72 -4.26
N ALA A 163 6.42 -12.97 -5.01
CA ALA A 163 6.84 -12.12 -6.12
C ALA A 163 5.72 -11.99 -7.17
N ASN A 164 5.07 -13.10 -7.54
CA ASN A 164 3.93 -13.09 -8.45
C ASN A 164 2.73 -12.32 -7.88
N LEU A 165 2.48 -12.41 -6.58
CA LEU A 165 1.41 -11.67 -5.93
C LEU A 165 1.67 -10.16 -5.94
N VAL A 166 2.90 -9.72 -5.62
CA VAL A 166 3.30 -8.31 -5.71
C VAL A 166 3.20 -7.84 -7.15
N ARG A 167 3.67 -8.65 -8.11
CA ARG A 167 3.60 -8.32 -9.54
C ARG A 167 2.19 -8.15 -10.07
N GLN A 168 1.26 -8.98 -9.60
CA GLN A 168 -0.14 -8.84 -9.95
C GLN A 168 -0.76 -7.60 -9.29
N SER A 169 -0.36 -7.29 -8.06
CA SER A 169 -0.90 -6.19 -7.26
C SER A 169 -0.57 -4.80 -7.81
N TRP A 170 0.58 -4.62 -8.48
CA TRP A 170 0.92 -3.37 -9.17
C TRP A 170 0.65 -3.40 -10.69
N SER A 171 -0.22 -4.29 -11.19
CA SER A 171 -0.52 -4.38 -12.63
C SER A 171 -0.93 -3.03 -13.22
N GLN A 172 -0.52 -2.76 -14.46
CA GLN A 172 -0.91 -1.53 -15.17
C GLN A 172 -2.44 -1.46 -15.32
N ASN A 173 -3.08 -2.57 -15.66
CA ASN A 173 -4.53 -2.67 -15.70
C ASN A 173 -5.07 -2.94 -14.29
N ALA A 174 -5.88 -2.01 -13.77
CA ALA A 174 -6.49 -2.08 -12.44
C ALA A 174 -7.35 -3.34 -12.23
N ASP A 175 -8.01 -3.85 -13.27
CA ASP A 175 -8.88 -5.03 -13.16
C ASP A 175 -8.10 -6.32 -12.89
N GLN A 176 -6.84 -6.38 -13.33
CA GLN A 176 -5.96 -7.53 -13.13
C GLN A 176 -5.42 -7.63 -11.70
N ARG A 177 -5.49 -6.53 -10.93
CA ARG A 177 -5.02 -6.50 -9.55
C ARG A 177 -5.97 -7.33 -8.67
N PRO A 178 -5.48 -8.16 -7.74
CA PRO A 178 -6.35 -8.87 -6.80
C PRO A 178 -7.05 -7.90 -5.85
N THR A 179 -8.08 -8.37 -5.16
CA THR A 179 -8.67 -7.68 -4.00
C THR A 179 -7.83 -7.95 -2.75
N ALA A 180 -7.92 -7.09 -1.73
CA ALA A 180 -7.24 -7.30 -0.45
C ALA A 180 -7.62 -8.67 0.19
N ARG A 181 -8.88 -9.09 0.00
CA ARG A 181 -9.34 -10.44 0.40
C ARG A 181 -8.60 -11.55 -0.33
N GLN A 182 -8.40 -11.44 -1.65
CA GLN A 182 -7.67 -12.43 -2.44
C GLN A 182 -6.18 -12.46 -2.06
N ILE A 183 -5.57 -11.31 -1.77
CA ILE A 183 -4.19 -11.22 -1.25
C ILE A 183 -4.10 -11.98 0.07
N CYS A 184 -4.94 -11.64 1.06
CA CYS A 184 -4.96 -12.32 2.36
C CYS A 184 -5.14 -13.84 2.20
N ARG A 185 -6.04 -14.28 1.33
CA ARG A 185 -6.26 -15.71 1.08
C ARG A 185 -5.02 -16.40 0.49
N ARG A 186 -4.31 -15.76 -0.44
CA ARG A 186 -3.09 -16.32 -1.05
C ARG A 186 -1.92 -16.37 -0.08
N LEU A 187 -1.83 -15.39 0.82
CA LEU A 187 -0.89 -15.37 1.94
C LEU A 187 -1.34 -16.22 3.13
N ARG A 188 -2.49 -16.92 3.01
CA ARG A 188 -3.20 -17.68 4.06
C ARG A 188 -3.32 -16.93 5.41
N LEU A 189 -3.57 -15.62 5.33
CA LEU A 189 -3.81 -14.75 6.48
C LEU A 189 -5.25 -14.92 6.97
N THR A 190 -5.42 -15.42 8.19
CA THR A 190 -6.73 -15.73 8.79
C THR A 190 -7.17 -14.69 9.82
N THR A 191 -6.26 -14.17 10.65
CA THR A 191 -6.54 -13.15 11.68
C THR A 191 -5.32 -12.26 11.95
N TRP A 192 -5.51 -11.17 12.71
CA TRP A 192 -4.45 -10.23 13.12
C TRP A 192 -3.50 -10.81 14.17
N TYR A 193 -3.91 -11.87 14.89
CA TYR A 193 -3.15 -12.44 16.00
C TYR A 193 -3.15 -13.97 15.92
N GLY A 194 -1.96 -14.56 15.77
CA GLY A 194 -1.71 -16.01 15.85
C GLY A 194 -1.69 -16.74 14.51
N ASP A 195 -0.68 -17.61 14.33
CA ASP A 195 -0.47 -18.63 13.28
C ASP A 195 0.02 -18.23 11.86
N TRP A 196 0.11 -16.95 11.48
CA TRP A 196 0.59 -16.64 10.11
C TRP A 196 2.12 -16.73 9.94
N MET A 197 2.93 -16.68 11.01
CA MET A 197 4.39 -16.90 10.91
C MET A 197 4.71 -18.31 10.40
N ASP A 198 3.98 -19.33 10.87
CA ASP A 198 4.14 -20.71 10.37
C ASP A 198 3.65 -20.85 8.93
N THR A 199 2.67 -20.04 8.54
CA THR A 199 2.19 -19.95 7.16
C THR A 199 3.24 -19.38 6.21
N LEU A 200 3.94 -18.31 6.60
CA LEU A 200 5.00 -17.71 5.77
C LEU A 200 6.31 -18.49 5.82
N ARG A 201 6.59 -19.24 6.89
CA ARG A 201 7.68 -20.24 6.91
C ARG A 201 7.52 -21.29 5.82
N GLY A 202 6.28 -21.65 5.45
CA GLY A 202 6.03 -22.52 4.29
C GLY A 202 6.46 -21.93 2.94
N TYR A 203 6.72 -20.62 2.87
CA TYR A 203 7.18 -19.88 1.69
C TYR A 203 8.63 -19.38 1.82
N LEU A 204 9.31 -19.65 2.95
CA LEU A 204 10.71 -19.35 3.20
C LEU A 204 11.49 -20.68 3.13
N PRO A 205 12.40 -20.90 2.16
CA PRO A 205 13.33 -22.02 2.28
C PRO A 205 14.26 -21.76 3.47
N LEU A 206 14.51 -22.81 4.27
CA LEU A 206 15.50 -22.82 5.37
C LEU A 206 16.90 -22.45 4.86
#